data_AF-A0A2W6DW39-F1
#
_entry.id   AF-A0A2W6DW39-F1
#
_cell.length_a   1.000
_cell.length_b   1.000
_cell.length_c   1.000
_cell.angle_alpha   90.00
_cell.angle_beta   90.00
_cell.angle_gamma   90.00
#
_symmetry.space_group_name_H-M   'P 1'
#
loop_
_entity.id
_entity.type
_entity.pdbx_description
1 polymer ?
#
loop_
_entity_poly.entity_id
_entity_poly.type
_entity_poly.pdbx_seq_one_letter_code
_entity_poly.pdbx_strand_id
1 'polypeptide(L)'
;QHVDLRIGVVPVINLEWVQKLHRDMSTRGYSTEAVTETILGRMPDYVNYICPQFSRTHVNFQRVPMVDTSNPFIARTVPTADESMLIIRFADPRGIDFSYLLSMLHDSFMSRANTIVCPGGKMDLAMQLIFTPMIWRLIERRKQALGH
;
A
#
# COMPACT_ATOMS: atom_id res chain seq x y z
N GLN A 1 -0.55 -23.96 -6.03
CA GLN A 1 0.19 -23.13 -7.01
C GLN A 1 0.76 -21.92 -6.27
N HIS A 2 2.08 -21.69 -6.31
CA HIS A 2 2.73 -20.68 -5.48
C HIS A 2 3.09 -19.44 -6.33
N VAL A 3 2.58 -18.28 -5.92
CA VAL A 3 2.91 -16.97 -6.50
C VAL A 3 4.35 -16.61 -6.11
N ASP A 4 5.20 -16.34 -7.10
CA ASP A 4 6.64 -16.04 -6.92
C ASP A 4 6.91 -14.61 -6.42
N LEU A 5 5.98 -13.67 -6.65
CA LEU A 5 6.06 -12.30 -6.14
C LEU A 5 4.69 -11.82 -5.67
N ARG A 6 4.58 -11.51 -4.37
CA ARG A 6 3.35 -10.99 -3.74
C ARG A 6 3.59 -9.57 -3.26
N ILE A 7 2.75 -8.66 -3.71
CA ILE A 7 2.82 -7.23 -3.38
C ILE A 7 1.51 -6.86 -2.68
N GLY A 8 1.62 -6.20 -1.53
CA GLY A 8 0.48 -5.58 -0.85
C GLY A 8 0.47 -4.08 -1.12
N VAL A 9 -0.65 -3.55 -1.58
CA VAL A 9 -0.89 -2.10 -1.67
C VAL A 9 -2.11 -1.79 -0.83
N VAL A 10 -1.94 -1.00 0.22
CA VAL A 10 -2.97 -0.84 1.25
C VAL A 10 -2.99 0.59 1.80
N PRO A 11 -4.12 1.28 1.84
CA PRO A 11 -4.25 2.48 2.67
C PRO A 11 -4.36 2.08 4.15
N VAL A 12 -4.04 2.98 5.08
CA VAL A 12 -4.50 2.79 6.47
C VAL A 12 -6.02 2.72 6.52
N ILE A 13 -6.56 1.99 7.51
CA ILE A 13 -8.00 1.72 7.63
C ILE A 13 -8.83 3.02 7.57
N ASN A 14 -8.39 4.08 8.27
CA ASN A 14 -9.10 5.36 8.24
C ASN A 14 -9.19 5.95 6.82
N LEU A 15 -8.10 5.88 6.04
CA LEU A 15 -8.11 6.35 4.65
C LEU A 15 -9.00 5.45 3.77
N GLU A 16 -9.01 4.14 4.01
CA GLU A 16 -9.91 3.21 3.32
C GLU A 16 -11.38 3.58 3.55
N TRP A 17 -11.74 3.92 4.79
CA TRP A 17 -13.09 4.32 5.16
C TRP A 17 -13.47 5.65 4.54
N VAL A 18 -12.60 6.67 4.59
CA VAL A 18 -12.83 7.95 3.91
C VAL A 18 -13.06 7.73 2.40
N GLN A 19 -12.24 6.90 1.76
CA GLN A 19 -12.42 6.55 0.34
C GLN A 19 -13.72 5.80 0.07
N LYS A 20 -14.15 4.93 0.98
CA LYS A 20 -15.41 4.18 0.85
C LYS A 20 -16.62 5.10 1.00
N LEU A 21 -16.63 5.95 2.03
CA LEU A 21 -17.67 6.94 2.28
C LEU A 21 -17.82 7.89 1.10
N HIS A 22 -16.72 8.48 0.63
CA HIS A 22 -16.77 9.41 -0.49
C HIS A 22 -17.30 8.74 -1.76
N ARG A 23 -16.85 7.51 -2.09
CA ARG A 23 -17.33 6.77 -3.26
C ARG A 23 -18.83 6.45 -3.18
N ASP A 24 -19.30 6.00 -2.02
CA ASP A 24 -20.68 5.56 -1.86
C ASP A 24 -21.65 6.74 -1.77
N MET A 25 -21.29 7.84 -1.09
CA MET A 25 -22.11 9.05 -1.05
C MET A 25 -22.19 9.71 -2.43
N SER A 26 -21.05 9.87 -3.12
CA SER A 26 -21.02 10.56 -4.43
C SER A 26 -21.69 9.78 -5.55
N THR A 27 -21.58 8.44 -5.53
CA THR A 27 -22.00 7.60 -6.66
C THR A 27 -23.39 6.99 -6.44
N ARG A 28 -23.78 6.74 -5.18
CA ARG A 28 -24.99 5.97 -4.84
C ARG A 28 -26.01 6.75 -4.02
N GLY A 29 -25.68 7.95 -3.55
CA GLY A 29 -26.59 8.79 -2.76
C GLY A 29 -26.97 8.18 -1.41
N TYR A 30 -26.17 7.26 -0.89
CA TYR A 30 -26.42 6.64 0.42
C TYR A 30 -26.22 7.65 1.55
N SER A 31 -27.02 7.50 2.61
CA SER A 31 -26.79 8.23 3.85
C SER A 31 -25.54 7.71 4.55
N THR A 32 -24.95 8.54 5.40
CA THR A 32 -23.74 8.19 6.17
C THR A 32 -23.97 6.96 7.06
N GLU A 33 -25.17 6.80 7.61
CA GLU A 33 -25.58 5.68 8.44
C GLU A 33 -25.57 4.36 7.66
N ALA A 34 -26.16 4.35 6.46
CA ALA A 34 -26.21 3.16 5.60
C ALA A 34 -24.80 2.69 5.18
N VAL A 35 -23.88 3.64 4.92
CA VAL A 35 -22.48 3.30 4.63
C VAL A 35 -21.78 2.77 5.87
N THR A 36 -22.07 3.32 7.04
CA THR A 36 -21.49 2.87 8.32
C THR A 36 -21.88 1.42 8.63
N GLU A 37 -23.16 1.07 8.48
CA GLU A 37 -23.63 -0.31 8.63
C GLU A 37 -22.93 -1.27 7.65
N THR A 38 -22.76 -0.82 6.40
CA THR A 38 -22.05 -1.60 5.37
C THR A 38 -20.58 -1.84 5.75
N ILE A 39 -19.90 -0.84 6.32
CA ILE A 39 -18.52 -0.98 6.79
C ILE A 39 -18.46 -2.00 7.93
N LEU A 40 -19.29 -1.82 8.97
CA LEU A 40 -19.34 -2.71 10.13
C LEU A 40 -19.64 -4.16 9.74
N GLY A 41 -20.60 -4.38 8.84
CA GLY A 41 -20.94 -5.71 8.34
C GLY A 41 -19.79 -6.43 7.63
N ARG A 42 -18.80 -5.70 7.11
CA ARG A 42 -17.62 -6.26 6.41
C ARG A 42 -16.38 -6.39 7.29
N MET A 43 -16.36 -5.75 8.47
CA MET A 43 -15.19 -5.76 9.35
C MET A 43 -14.75 -7.17 9.79
N PRO A 44 -15.66 -8.10 10.13
CA PRO A 44 -15.25 -9.47 10.45
C PRO A 44 -14.48 -10.12 9.31
N ASP A 45 -14.94 -9.97 8.07
CA ASP A 45 -14.27 -10.54 6.89
C ASP A 45 -12.96 -9.83 6.58
N TYR A 46 -12.93 -8.50 6.74
CA TYR A 46 -11.70 -7.72 6.55
C TYR A 46 -10.59 -8.21 7.49
N VAL A 47 -10.90 -8.41 8.77
CA VAL A 47 -9.94 -8.89 9.76
C VAL A 47 -9.53 -10.34 9.51
N ASN A 48 -10.49 -11.22 9.20
CA ASN A 48 -10.21 -12.66 9.09
C ASN A 48 -9.62 -13.08 7.74
N TYR A 49 -9.88 -12.34 6.67
CA TYR A 49 -9.50 -12.73 5.31
C TYR A 49 -8.63 -11.72 4.57
N ILE A 50 -8.74 -10.42 4.85
CA ILE A 50 -7.92 -9.39 4.17
C ILE A 50 -6.61 -9.15 4.91
N CYS A 51 -6.66 -8.79 6.20
CA CYS A 51 -5.47 -8.48 7.00
C CYS A 51 -4.37 -9.57 6.95
N PRO A 52 -4.68 -10.88 7.04
CA PRO A 52 -3.65 -11.92 7.02
C PRO A 52 -2.88 -12.01 5.69
N GLN A 53 -3.43 -11.48 4.59
CA GLN A 53 -2.75 -11.48 3.29
C GLN A 53 -1.51 -10.60 3.30
N PHE A 54 -1.53 -9.46 4.02
CA PHE A 54 -0.41 -8.54 4.11
C PHE A 54 0.77 -9.08 4.93
N SER A 55 0.58 -10.18 5.67
CA SER A 55 1.66 -10.94 6.31
C SER A 55 2.36 -11.90 5.35
N ARG A 56 1.76 -12.17 4.19
CA ARG A 56 2.22 -13.16 3.20
C ARG A 56 2.86 -12.52 1.98
N THR A 57 2.92 -11.19 1.92
CA THR A 57 3.52 -10.40 0.84
C THR A 57 5.03 -10.25 1.03
N HIS A 58 5.75 -10.13 -0.09
CA HIS A 58 7.19 -9.85 -0.08
C HIS A 58 7.46 -8.36 0.15
N VAL A 59 6.59 -7.50 -0.38
CA VAL A 59 6.67 -6.05 -0.20
C VAL A 59 5.27 -5.50 0.09
N ASN A 60 5.16 -4.65 1.11
CA ASN A 60 3.95 -3.88 1.40
C ASN A 60 4.19 -2.40 1.13
N PHE A 61 3.24 -1.78 0.44
CA PHE A 61 3.12 -0.35 0.20
C PHE A 61 1.91 0.13 0.99
N GLN A 62 2.16 0.77 2.12
CA GLN A 62 1.13 1.29 2.98
C GLN A 62 1.04 2.81 2.84
N ARG A 63 -0.11 3.32 2.40
CA ARG A 63 -0.37 4.75 2.29
C ARG A 63 -0.94 5.29 3.60
N VAL A 64 -0.28 6.30 4.17
CA VAL A 64 -0.63 6.93 5.45
C VAL A 64 -0.88 8.42 5.23
N PRO A 65 -2.11 8.93 5.41
CA PRO A 65 -2.36 10.36 5.43
C PRO A 65 -1.58 11.06 6.54
N MET A 66 -1.05 12.24 6.23
CA MET A 66 -0.43 13.17 7.19
C MET A 66 -1.39 14.30 7.59
N VAL A 67 -2.68 14.13 7.28
CA VAL A 67 -3.78 15.02 7.65
C VAL A 67 -4.71 14.33 8.64
N ASP A 68 -5.56 15.12 9.31
CA ASP A 68 -6.49 14.59 10.30
C ASP A 68 -7.52 13.65 9.65
N THR A 69 -7.42 12.37 10.00
CA THR A 69 -8.36 11.32 9.63
C THR A 69 -8.90 10.60 10.87
N SER A 70 -8.89 11.27 12.03
CA SER A 70 -9.34 10.72 13.31
C SER A 70 -10.82 10.33 13.30
N ASN A 71 -11.66 11.10 12.61
CA ASN A 71 -13.05 10.75 12.34
C ASN A 71 -13.31 10.67 10.82
N PRO A 72 -13.26 9.47 10.22
CA PRO A 72 -13.44 9.31 8.78
C PRO A 72 -14.87 9.59 8.30
N PHE A 73 -15.87 9.57 9.19
CA PHE A 73 -17.29 9.76 8.85
C PHE A 73 -17.67 11.20 8.54
N ILE A 74 -16.86 12.16 8.98
CA ILE A 74 -17.05 13.60 8.71
C ILE A 74 -16.03 14.15 7.71
N ALA A 75 -15.19 13.29 7.14
CA ALA A 75 -14.16 13.69 6.19
C ALA A 75 -14.79 14.26 4.92
N ARG A 76 -14.44 15.50 4.57
CA ARG A 76 -14.99 16.20 3.41
C ARG A 76 -14.34 15.78 2.10
N THR A 77 -13.06 15.46 2.15
CA THR A 77 -12.25 15.10 0.99
C THR A 77 -11.40 13.88 1.31
N VAL A 78 -11.06 13.12 0.27
CA VAL A 78 -10.04 12.07 0.38
C VAL A 78 -8.68 12.75 0.39
N PRO A 79 -7.79 12.47 1.37
CA PRO A 79 -6.43 12.97 1.35
C PRO A 79 -5.74 12.66 0.01
N THR A 80 -5.06 13.65 -0.54
CA THR A 80 -4.29 13.56 -1.78
C THR A 80 -2.96 12.82 -1.56
N ALA A 81 -2.26 12.51 -2.66
CA ALA A 81 -0.96 11.82 -2.58
C ALA A 81 0.08 12.69 -1.85
N ASP A 82 0.06 14.00 -2.06
CA ASP A 82 0.97 14.95 -1.42
C ASP A 82 0.66 15.15 0.08
N GLU A 83 -0.60 14.92 0.48
CA GLU A 83 -1.02 14.88 1.89
C GLU A 83 -0.76 13.53 2.56
N SER A 84 0.00 12.64 1.92
CA SER A 84 0.27 11.29 2.41
C SER A 84 1.76 10.94 2.37
N MET A 85 2.16 10.02 3.24
CA MET A 85 3.41 9.28 3.12
C MET A 85 3.14 7.84 2.67
N LEU A 86 4.13 7.25 2.03
CA LEU A 86 4.14 5.87 1.59
C LEU A 86 5.19 5.10 2.38
N ILE A 87 4.74 4.14 3.18
CA ILE A 87 5.58 3.22 3.94
C ILE A 87 5.80 1.97 3.09
N ILE A 88 7.04 1.66 2.79
CA ILE A 88 7.43 0.51 1.97
C ILE A 88 8.22 -0.47 2.83
N ARG A 89 7.58 -1.58 3.19
CA ARG A 89 8.17 -2.64 4.03
C ARG A 89 8.55 -3.84 3.18
N PHE A 90 9.80 -4.26 3.28
CA PHE A 90 10.30 -5.51 2.69
C PHE A 90 10.25 -6.63 3.73
N ALA A 91 9.67 -7.78 3.37
CA ALA A 91 9.64 -8.95 4.24
C ALA A 91 11.05 -9.51 4.48
N ASP A 92 11.89 -9.47 3.44
CA ASP A 92 13.31 -9.80 3.48
C ASP A 92 14.10 -8.67 2.82
N PRO A 93 14.88 -7.87 3.58
CA PRO A 93 15.62 -6.73 3.05
C PRO A 93 16.90 -7.12 2.30
N ARG A 94 17.27 -8.42 2.24
CA ARG A 94 18.51 -8.85 1.59
C ARG A 94 18.49 -8.56 0.09
N GLY A 95 19.54 -7.89 -0.39
CA GLY A 95 19.68 -7.50 -1.79
C GLY A 95 18.88 -6.25 -2.18
N ILE A 96 18.25 -5.56 -1.22
CA ILE A 96 17.65 -4.24 -1.43
C ILE A 96 18.70 -3.17 -1.14
N ASP A 97 18.97 -2.33 -2.13
CA ASP A 97 19.86 -1.18 -1.98
C ASP A 97 19.07 0.03 -1.46
N PHE A 98 18.98 0.15 -0.13
CA PHE A 98 18.30 1.29 0.49
C PHE A 98 19.03 2.61 0.24
N SER A 99 20.35 2.62 0.06
CA SER A 99 21.09 3.85 -0.22
C SER A 99 20.71 4.42 -1.58
N TYR A 100 20.56 3.55 -2.59
CA TYR A 100 20.02 3.92 -3.89
C TYR A 100 18.57 4.39 -3.82
N LEU A 101 17.71 3.69 -3.05
CA LEU A 101 16.33 4.14 -2.90
C LEU A 101 16.23 5.51 -2.21
N LEU A 102 17.05 5.76 -1.18
CA LEU A 102 17.09 7.05 -0.48
C LEU A 102 17.57 8.20 -1.37
N SER A 103 18.53 7.95 -2.27
CA SER A 103 19.02 8.99 -3.18
C SER A 103 18.03 9.32 -4.29
N MET A 104 17.31 8.32 -4.80
CA MET A 104 16.33 8.47 -5.87
C MET A 104 14.98 8.99 -5.38
N LEU A 105 14.55 8.57 -4.19
CA LEU A 105 13.32 9.04 -3.56
C LEU A 105 13.65 10.20 -2.64
N HIS A 106 13.71 11.42 -3.19
CA HIS A 106 13.95 12.61 -2.37
C HIS A 106 13.00 12.69 -1.16
N ASP A 107 13.48 13.23 -0.05
CA ASP A 107 12.74 13.34 1.22
C ASP A 107 12.29 12.00 1.82
N SER A 108 12.86 10.89 1.35
CA SER A 108 12.65 9.58 1.97
C SER A 108 13.61 9.36 3.15
N PHE A 109 13.19 8.50 4.06
CA PHE A 109 13.99 8.12 5.23
C PHE A 109 13.68 6.68 5.64
N MET A 110 14.58 6.09 6.42
CA MET A 110 14.40 4.76 6.97
C MET A 110 13.65 4.85 8.31
N SER A 111 12.50 4.19 8.42
CA SER A 111 11.78 4.09 9.70
C SER A 111 12.15 2.83 10.48
N ARG A 112 12.60 1.78 9.78
CA ARG A 112 13.16 0.53 10.34
C ARG A 112 14.20 -0.04 9.37
N ALA A 113 15.03 -0.99 9.82
CA ALA A 113 16.06 -1.61 8.99
C ALA A 113 15.56 -2.25 7.68
N ASN A 114 14.28 -2.63 7.60
CA ASN A 114 13.65 -3.22 6.41
C ASN A 114 12.52 -2.34 5.83
N THR A 115 12.43 -1.07 6.25
CA THR A 115 11.31 -0.19 5.91
C THR A 115 11.80 1.21 5.55
N ILE A 116 11.46 1.65 4.35
CA ILE A 116 11.68 3.02 3.87
C ILE A 116 10.33 3.75 3.82
N VAL A 117 10.34 5.04 4.13
CA VAL A 117 9.18 5.92 4.05
C VAL A 117 9.50 7.01 3.04
N CYS A 118 8.59 7.30 2.12
CA CYS A 118 8.75 8.36 1.11
C CYS A 118 7.46 9.16 0.91
N PRO A 119 7.51 10.37 0.34
CA PRO A 119 6.32 11.14 0.02
C PRO A 119 5.34 10.38 -0.89
N GLY A 120 4.04 10.49 -0.64
CA GLY A 120 3.02 9.75 -1.37
C GLY A 120 2.97 10.07 -2.86
N GLY A 121 3.28 11.31 -3.26
CA GLY A 121 3.44 11.70 -4.67
C GLY A 121 4.56 10.96 -5.41
N LYS A 122 5.49 10.28 -4.71
CA LYS A 122 6.57 9.49 -5.30
C LYS A 122 6.23 7.99 -5.43
N MET A 123 4.97 7.60 -5.23
CA MET A 123 4.55 6.20 -5.28
C MET A 123 4.90 5.50 -6.59
N ASP A 124 4.62 6.12 -7.73
CA ASP A 124 4.88 5.53 -9.05
C ASP A 124 6.37 5.30 -9.28
N LEU A 125 7.20 6.29 -8.93
CA LEU A 125 8.65 6.17 -9.01
C LEU A 125 9.17 5.06 -8.08
N ALA A 126 8.69 5.00 -6.84
CA ALA A 126 9.07 3.96 -5.89
C ALA A 126 8.71 2.56 -6.40
N MET A 127 7.50 2.39 -6.96
CA MET A 127 7.07 1.13 -7.57
C MET A 127 7.96 0.74 -8.75
N GLN A 128 8.34 1.69 -9.62
CA GLN A 128 9.24 1.41 -10.74
C GLN A 128 10.62 0.96 -10.27
N LEU A 129 11.22 1.68 -9.32
CA LEU A 129 12.56 1.37 -8.79
C LEU A 129 12.61 0.01 -8.08
N ILE A 130 11.51 -0.39 -7.44
CA ILE A 130 11.44 -1.64 -6.67
C ILE A 130 11.01 -2.81 -7.55
N PHE A 131 9.95 -2.67 -8.36
CA PHE A 131 9.37 -3.79 -9.10
C PHE A 131 10.16 -4.16 -10.33
N THR A 132 10.77 -3.19 -11.03
CA THR A 132 11.59 -3.47 -12.21
C THR A 132 12.65 -4.54 -11.91
N PRO A 133 13.58 -4.36 -10.96
CA PRO A 133 14.59 -5.38 -10.69
C PRO A 133 14.00 -6.71 -10.18
N MET A 134 12.89 -6.67 -9.43
CA MET A 134 12.21 -7.88 -8.97
C MET A 134 11.62 -8.71 -10.13
N ILE A 135 10.95 -8.05 -11.07
CA ILE A 135 10.34 -8.68 -12.25
C ILE A 135 11.43 -9.24 -13.16
N TRP A 136 12.51 -8.48 -13.38
CA TRP A 136 13.65 -8.94 -14.17
C TRP A 136 14.25 -10.23 -13.60
N ARG A 137 14.38 -10.32 -12.27
CA ARG A 137 14.86 -11.53 -11.59
C ARG A 137 13.93 -12.73 -11.80
N LEU A 138 12.61 -12.52 -11.86
CA LEU A 138 11.65 -13.59 -12.16
C LEU A 138 11.77 -14.07 -13.61
N ILE A 139 11.91 -13.14 -14.56
CA ILE A 139 12.09 -13.46 -15.98
C ILE A 139 13.38 -14.25 -16.19
N GLU A 140 14.47 -13.85 -15.52
CA GLU A 140 15.76 -14.53 -15.62
C GLU A 140 15.70 -15.95 -15.05
N ARG A 141 15.10 -16.12 -13.86
CA ARG A 141 14.86 -17.45 -13.27
C ARG A 141 14.03 -18.34 -14.18
N ARG A 142 13.03 -17.77 -14.86
CA ARG A 142 12.21 -18.49 -15.83
C ARG A 142 13.04 -18.97 -17.02
N LYS A 143 13.91 -18.13 -17.60
CA LYS A 143 14.77 -18.52 -18.73
C LYS A 143 15.69 -19.69 -18.35
N GLN A 144 16.34 -19.58 -17.19
CA GLN A 144 17.22 -20.62 -16.65
C GLN A 144 16.46 -21.95 -16.42
N ALA A 145 15.24 -21.89 -15.87
CA ALA A 145 14.41 -23.07 -15.67
C ALA A 145 13.94 -23.71 -17.00
N LEU A 146 13.84 -22.93 -18.07
CA LEU A 146 13.49 -23.40 -19.41
C LEU A 146 14.71 -23.83 -20.25
N GLY A 147 15.93 -23.74 -19.71
CA GLY A 147 17.15 -24.12 -20.42
C GLY A 147 17.54 -23.20 -21.58
N HIS A 148 17.05 -21.96 -21.57
CA HIS A 148 17.44 -20.90 -22.51
C HIS A 148 18.53 -20.00 -21.93
#